data_AF-A0AA48KKY4-F1
#
_entry.id   AF-A0AA48KKY4-F1
#
_cell.length_a   1.000
_cell.length_b   1.000
_cell.length_c   1.000
_cell.angle_alpha   90.00
_cell.angle_beta   90.00
_cell.angle_gamma   90.00
#
_symmetry.space_group_name_H-M   'P 1'
#
loop_
_entity.id
_entity.type
_entity.pdbx_description
1 polymer ?
#
loop_
_entity_poly.entity_id
_entity_poly.type
_entity_poly.pdbx_seq_one_letter_code
_entity_poly.pdbx_strand_id
1 'polypeptide(L)'
;MTGLCKLITRFARDERATATMEFVIMFPVVITLFIAVFENGVILTRQVLLERSLDEAVRLLRLARTITDAETGQPRALTAADISEAICDNTGAIPDCDTVLVVDLRVIDTTTYALPAADVSCVDRRDLTIQPANEFRQGQNNDLVVIRVCAIVDRLLPFSGFGLNLVRDDTGGLHIVASSVFVNEPQ
;
A
#
# COMPACT_ATOMS: atom_id res chain seq x y z
N MET A 1 -13.35 -50.47 -0.34
CA MET A 1 -12.58 -49.72 -1.36
C MET A 1 -13.00 -50.00 -2.81
N THR A 2 -13.56 -51.16 -3.16
CA THR A 2 -13.97 -51.51 -4.55
C THR A 2 -15.21 -50.79 -5.08
N GLY A 3 -16.16 -50.41 -4.23
CA GLY A 3 -17.40 -49.73 -4.65
C GLY A 3 -17.18 -48.29 -5.16
N LEU A 4 -16.28 -47.55 -4.50
CA LEU A 4 -15.98 -46.15 -4.83
C LEU A 4 -15.27 -46.02 -6.19
N CYS A 5 -14.30 -46.88 -6.48
CA CYS A 5 -13.65 -46.94 -7.79
C CYS A 5 -14.63 -47.27 -8.92
N LYS A 6 -15.64 -48.11 -8.66
CA LYS A 6 -16.67 -48.48 -9.65
C LYS A 6 -17.64 -47.33 -9.93
N LEU A 7 -17.95 -46.53 -8.91
CA LEU A 7 -18.76 -45.30 -9.05
C LEU A 7 -18.01 -44.22 -9.83
N ILE A 8 -16.73 -43.98 -9.52
CA ILE A 8 -15.89 -43.00 -10.22
C ILE A 8 -15.69 -43.37 -11.69
N THR A 9 -15.43 -44.65 -11.99
CA THR A 9 -15.26 -45.12 -13.38
C THR A 9 -16.56 -45.08 -14.18
N ARG A 10 -17.72 -45.31 -13.55
CA ARG A 10 -19.02 -45.17 -14.22
C ARG A 10 -19.36 -43.70 -14.47
N PHE A 11 -19.03 -42.81 -13.53
CA PHE A 11 -19.20 -41.38 -13.69
C PHE A 11 -18.30 -40.79 -14.79
N ALA A 12 -17.03 -41.21 -14.85
CA ALA A 12 -16.08 -40.78 -15.89
C ALA A 12 -16.44 -41.26 -17.31
N ARG A 13 -17.30 -42.28 -17.42
CA ARG A 13 -17.80 -42.81 -18.71
C ARG A 13 -19.17 -42.24 -19.11
N ASP A 14 -19.78 -41.39 -18.29
CA ASP A 14 -21.12 -40.85 -18.55
C ASP A 14 -21.05 -39.62 -19.47
N GLU A 15 -21.62 -39.70 -20.67
CA GLU A 15 -21.60 -38.62 -21.67
C GLU A 15 -22.77 -37.62 -21.51
N ARG A 16 -23.65 -37.83 -20.53
CA ARG A 16 -24.84 -36.99 -20.31
C ARG A 16 -24.52 -35.52 -19.99
N ALA A 17 -23.30 -35.23 -19.54
CA ALA A 17 -22.85 -33.88 -19.18
C ALA A 17 -22.05 -33.15 -20.29
N THR A 18 -21.96 -33.72 -21.50
CA THR A 18 -21.14 -33.17 -22.60
C THR A 18 -21.50 -31.72 -22.94
N ALA A 19 -22.79 -31.37 -22.95
CA ALA A 19 -23.25 -30.01 -23.24
C ALA A 19 -22.89 -28.97 -22.15
N THR A 20 -22.66 -29.42 -20.90
CA THR A 20 -22.28 -28.54 -19.79
C THR A 20 -20.77 -28.47 -19.56
N MET A 21 -20.00 -29.40 -20.14
CA MET A 21 -18.56 -29.50 -19.94
C MET A 21 -17.83 -28.22 -20.42
N GLU A 22 -18.24 -27.69 -21.58
CA GLU A 22 -17.65 -26.46 -22.13
C GLU A 22 -17.82 -25.27 -21.17
N PHE A 23 -19.03 -25.11 -20.60
CA PHE A 23 -19.29 -24.05 -19.63
C PHE A 23 -18.47 -24.24 -18.35
N VAL A 24 -18.39 -25.47 -17.82
CA VAL A 24 -17.62 -25.78 -16.60
C VAL A 24 -16.12 -25.50 -16.76
N ILE A 25 -15.58 -25.59 -17.99
CA ILE A 25 -14.16 -25.30 -18.25
C ILE A 25 -13.95 -23.81 -18.55
N MET A 26 -14.78 -23.21 -19.42
CA MET A 26 -14.59 -21.82 -19.85
C MET A 26 -14.98 -20.82 -18.76
N PHE A 27 -16.02 -21.10 -17.97
CA PHE A 27 -16.50 -20.17 -16.95
C PHE A 27 -15.44 -19.86 -15.86
N PRO A 28 -14.77 -20.85 -15.24
CA PRO A 28 -13.69 -20.57 -14.28
C PRO A 28 -12.54 -19.76 -14.87
N VAL A 29 -12.19 -19.98 -16.15
CA VAL A 29 -11.11 -19.23 -16.81
C VAL A 29 -11.49 -17.77 -16.97
N VAL A 30 -12.69 -17.50 -17.50
CA VAL A 30 -13.17 -16.13 -17.73
C VAL A 30 -13.39 -15.39 -16.41
N ILE A 31 -13.99 -16.04 -15.40
CA ILE A 31 -14.26 -15.38 -14.12
C ILE A 31 -12.97 -15.11 -13.34
N THR A 32 -11.97 -15.99 -13.41
CA THR A 32 -10.66 -15.78 -12.78
C THR A 32 -9.93 -14.61 -13.42
N LEU A 33 -9.97 -14.50 -14.75
CA LEU A 33 -9.40 -13.35 -15.46
C LEU A 33 -10.10 -12.04 -15.06
N PHE A 34 -11.44 -12.04 -15.01
CA PHE A 34 -12.21 -10.87 -14.59
C PHE A 34 -11.86 -10.44 -13.15
N ILE A 35 -11.79 -11.40 -12.23
CA ILE A 35 -11.40 -11.18 -10.83
C ILE A 35 -9.99 -10.58 -10.75
N ALA A 36 -9.03 -11.11 -11.51
CA ALA A 36 -7.66 -10.61 -11.50
C ALA A 36 -7.57 -9.16 -11.99
N VAL A 37 -8.29 -8.82 -13.07
CA VAL A 37 -8.36 -7.44 -13.58
C VAL A 37 -9.03 -6.51 -12.57
N PHE A 38 -10.14 -6.96 -11.96
CA PHE A 38 -10.86 -6.18 -10.96
C PHE A 38 -9.99 -5.88 -9.74
N GLU A 39 -9.32 -6.90 -9.19
CA GLU A 39 -8.43 -6.73 -8.04
C GLU A 39 -7.26 -5.79 -8.34
N ASN A 40 -6.61 -5.95 -9.50
CA ASN A 40 -5.56 -5.03 -9.93
C ASN A 40 -6.08 -3.59 -10.06
N GLY A 41 -7.31 -3.40 -10.57
CA GLY A 41 -7.96 -2.09 -10.61
C GLY A 41 -8.13 -1.46 -9.23
N VAL A 42 -8.53 -2.25 -8.23
CA VAL A 42 -8.65 -1.77 -6.83
C VAL A 42 -7.28 -1.41 -6.25
N ILE A 43 -6.25 -2.24 -6.45
CA ILE A 43 -4.89 -1.96 -5.96
C ILE A 43 -4.34 -0.67 -6.58
N LEU A 44 -4.48 -0.50 -7.90
CA LEU A 44 -4.06 0.72 -8.59
C LEU A 44 -4.84 1.96 -8.12
N THR A 45 -6.14 1.81 -7.87
CA THR A 45 -6.95 2.90 -7.31
C THR A 45 -6.42 3.33 -5.94
N ARG A 46 -6.10 2.37 -5.06
CA ARG A 46 -5.48 2.66 -3.75
C ARG A 46 -4.13 3.36 -3.90
N GLN A 47 -3.29 2.92 -4.84
CA GLN A 47 -2.01 3.54 -5.11
C GLN A 47 -2.15 5.00 -5.56
N VAL A 48 -3.03 5.27 -6.53
CA VAL A 48 -3.26 6.64 -7.02
C VAL A 48 -3.84 7.54 -5.94
N LEU A 49 -4.74 7.02 -5.09
CA LEU A 49 -5.28 7.77 -3.96
C LEU A 49 -4.20 8.10 -2.93
N LEU A 50 -3.30 7.16 -2.64
CA LEU A 50 -2.17 7.37 -1.74
C LEU A 50 -1.16 8.39 -2.30
N GLU A 51 -0.84 8.31 -3.60
CA GLU A 51 0.04 9.29 -4.25
C GLU A 51 -0.58 10.71 -4.19
N ARG A 52 -1.88 10.81 -4.45
CA ARG A 52 -2.60 12.09 -4.36
C ARG A 52 -2.64 12.65 -2.93
N SER A 53 -2.95 11.83 -1.93
CA SER A 53 -3.02 12.28 -0.54
C SER A 53 -1.64 12.65 0.00
N LEU A 54 -0.58 11.95 -0.45
CA LEU A 54 0.80 12.33 -0.18
C LEU A 54 1.12 13.72 -0.74
N ASP A 55 0.76 14.02 -1.99
CA ASP A 55 1.02 15.32 -2.60
C ASP A 55 0.28 16.46 -1.88
N GLU A 56 -0.93 16.19 -1.37
CA GLU A 56 -1.68 17.13 -0.53
C GLU A 56 -0.98 17.37 0.82
N ALA A 57 -0.52 16.30 1.48
CA ALA A 57 0.25 16.40 2.72
C ALA A 57 1.61 17.10 2.52
N VAL A 58 2.28 16.90 1.39
CA VAL A 58 3.51 17.61 1.01
C VAL A 58 3.28 19.11 0.92
N ARG A 59 2.13 19.55 0.43
CA ARG A 59 1.80 20.97 0.40
C ARG A 59 1.73 21.55 1.82
N LEU A 60 1.19 20.82 2.79
CA LEU A 60 1.20 21.24 4.20
C LEU A 60 2.63 21.32 4.74
N LEU A 61 3.47 20.34 4.42
CA LEU A 61 4.89 20.32 4.83
C LEU A 61 5.69 21.51 4.28
N ARG A 62 5.39 21.95 3.06
CA ARG A 62 6.04 23.13 2.44
C ARG A 62 5.67 24.43 3.14
N LEU A 63 4.40 24.57 3.55
CA LEU A 63 3.84 25.82 4.07
C LEU A 63 4.03 25.98 5.59
N ALA A 64 3.89 24.90 6.35
CA ALA A 64 3.80 24.96 7.81
C ALA A 64 4.76 23.99 8.51
N ARG A 65 5.64 24.54 9.36
CA ARG A 65 6.52 23.76 10.26
C ARG A 65 5.94 23.53 11.64
N THR A 66 5.01 24.39 12.00
CA THR A 66 4.34 24.36 13.27
C THR A 66 2.85 24.30 13.04
N ILE A 67 2.20 23.41 13.75
CA ILE A 67 0.75 23.33 13.80
C ILE A 67 0.27 23.77 15.17
N THR A 68 -0.93 24.33 15.22
CA THR A 68 -1.55 24.67 16.51
C THR A 68 -2.05 23.37 17.12
N ASP A 69 -1.53 23.04 18.29
CA ASP A 69 -1.97 21.89 19.05
C ASP A 69 -3.44 22.08 19.47
N ALA A 70 -4.29 21.09 19.17
CA ALA A 70 -5.71 21.13 19.47
C ALA A 70 -5.99 21.11 20.99
N GLU A 71 -5.12 20.52 21.80
CA GLU A 71 -5.28 20.43 23.25
C GLU A 71 -4.77 21.67 23.97
N THR A 72 -3.62 22.20 23.55
CA THR A 72 -2.95 23.31 24.27
C THR A 72 -3.13 24.68 23.61
N GLY A 73 -3.60 24.72 22.36
CA GLY A 73 -3.75 25.96 21.59
C GLY A 73 -2.42 26.66 21.27
N GLN A 74 -1.28 25.99 21.49
CA GLN A 74 0.06 26.53 21.24
C GLN A 74 0.65 25.97 19.95
N PRO A 75 1.55 26.71 19.27
CA PRO A 75 2.28 26.17 18.13
C PRO A 75 3.27 25.10 18.58
N ARG A 76 3.15 23.89 18.03
CA ARG A 76 4.10 22.78 18.19
C ARG A 76 4.70 22.36 16.87
N ALA A 77 5.85 21.70 16.91
CA ALA A 77 6.46 21.12 15.71
C ALA A 77 5.55 20.03 15.12
N LEU A 78 5.55 19.96 13.79
CA LEU A 78 4.87 18.92 13.06
C LEU A 78 5.56 17.56 13.30
N THR A 79 4.77 16.51 13.43
CA THR A 79 5.25 15.15 13.71
C THR A 79 4.82 14.19 12.61
N ALA A 80 5.43 12.99 12.59
CA ALA A 80 5.05 11.94 11.65
C ALA A 80 3.56 11.54 11.79
N ALA A 81 3.03 11.58 13.02
CA ALA A 81 1.63 11.25 13.30
C ALA A 81 0.65 12.22 12.62
N ASP A 82 0.98 13.51 12.60
CA ASP A 82 0.14 14.53 11.95
C ASP A 82 0.07 14.34 10.43
N ILE A 83 1.18 13.88 9.84
CA ILE A 83 1.24 13.59 8.41
C ILE A 83 0.52 12.29 8.08
N SER A 84 0.68 11.25 8.91
CA SER A 84 -0.09 10.01 8.71
C SER A 84 -1.59 10.28 8.81
N GLU A 85 -2.04 11.08 9.79
CA GLU A 85 -3.44 11.45 9.94
C GLU A 85 -3.96 12.21 8.71
N ALA A 86 -3.23 13.24 8.25
CA ALA A 86 -3.60 14.01 7.06
C ALA A 86 -3.66 13.16 5.77
N ILE A 87 -2.82 12.14 5.65
CA ILE A 87 -2.85 11.17 4.55
C ILE A 87 -4.06 10.24 4.70
N CYS A 88 -4.30 9.70 5.89
CA CYS A 88 -5.35 8.75 6.16
C CYS A 88 -6.75 9.35 6.02
N ASP A 89 -6.95 10.62 6.41
CA ASP A 89 -8.19 11.37 6.19
C ASP A 89 -8.60 11.44 4.72
N ASN A 90 -7.61 11.51 3.82
CA ASN A 90 -7.81 11.61 2.38
C ASN A 90 -7.69 10.26 1.64
N THR A 91 -7.36 9.17 2.36
CA THR A 91 -7.09 7.84 1.78
C THR A 91 -8.05 6.77 2.33
N GLY A 92 -9.36 7.06 2.33
CA GLY A 92 -10.39 6.13 2.82
C GLY A 92 -10.50 4.77 2.09
N ALA A 93 -9.72 4.56 1.02
CA ALA A 93 -9.65 3.28 0.32
C ALA A 93 -8.69 2.26 0.99
N ILE A 94 -7.86 2.70 1.95
CA ILE A 94 -6.96 1.84 2.73
C ILE A 94 -7.59 1.60 4.11
N PRO A 95 -8.01 0.37 4.43
CA PRO A 95 -8.53 0.04 5.75
C PRO A 95 -7.44 0.15 6.82
N ASP A 96 -7.82 0.60 8.01
CA ASP A 96 -6.94 0.74 9.18
C ASP A 96 -5.63 1.51 8.87
N CYS A 97 -5.75 2.55 8.03
CA CYS A 97 -4.64 3.33 7.49
C CYS A 97 -3.62 3.75 8.57
N ASP A 98 -4.09 4.22 9.72
CA ASP A 98 -3.22 4.70 10.81
C ASP A 98 -2.28 3.62 11.39
N THR A 99 -2.64 2.34 11.22
CA THR A 99 -1.86 1.21 11.73
C THR A 99 -0.93 0.60 10.69
N VAL A 100 -1.28 0.74 9.42
CA VAL A 100 -0.55 0.11 8.29
C VAL A 100 0.32 1.11 7.52
N LEU A 101 0.15 2.42 7.75
CA LEU A 101 0.89 3.48 7.11
C LEU A 101 2.13 3.85 7.92
N VAL A 102 3.24 3.97 7.22
CA VAL A 102 4.52 4.44 7.73
C VAL A 102 4.98 5.64 6.91
N VAL A 103 5.45 6.69 7.59
CA VAL A 103 6.00 7.90 6.98
C VAL A 103 7.50 8.01 7.28
N ASP A 104 8.31 8.16 6.25
CA ASP A 104 9.76 8.40 6.29
C ASP A 104 10.07 9.74 5.58
N LEU A 105 10.58 10.71 6.33
CA LEU A 105 10.87 12.06 5.88
C LEU A 105 12.34 12.39 6.16
N ARG A 106 13.12 12.62 5.11
CA ARG A 106 14.57 12.84 5.21
C ARG A 106 15.02 14.04 4.41
N VAL A 107 16.00 14.76 4.95
CA VAL A 107 16.70 15.82 4.23
C VAL A 107 17.75 15.19 3.32
N ILE A 108 17.78 15.61 2.06
CA ILE A 108 18.79 15.24 1.07
C ILE A 108 19.92 16.25 1.16
N ASP A 109 21.14 15.75 1.30
CA ASP A 109 22.36 16.57 1.20
C ASP A 109 22.52 17.08 -0.24
N THR A 110 22.49 18.41 -0.42
CA THR A 110 22.60 19.08 -1.72
C THR A 110 24.02 19.12 -2.28
N THR A 111 25.02 18.66 -1.51
CA THR A 111 26.40 18.54 -1.99
C THR A 111 26.65 17.20 -2.67
N THR A 112 26.05 16.12 -2.15
CA THR A 112 26.24 14.75 -2.65
C THR A 112 25.05 14.23 -3.44
N TYR A 113 23.85 14.80 -3.26
CA TYR A 113 22.58 14.33 -3.81
C TYR A 113 22.33 12.83 -3.55
N ALA A 114 22.87 12.31 -2.44
CA ALA A 114 22.70 10.92 -2.07
C ALA A 114 21.25 10.66 -1.65
N LEU A 115 20.53 9.87 -2.44
CA LEU A 115 19.19 9.44 -2.10
C LEU A 115 19.25 8.33 -1.03
N PRO A 116 18.31 8.32 -0.06
CA PRO A 116 18.16 7.20 0.86
C PRO A 116 17.94 5.89 0.08
N ALA A 117 18.45 4.79 0.62
CA ALA A 117 18.25 3.46 0.02
C ALA A 117 16.76 3.18 -0.23
N ALA A 118 16.44 2.51 -1.34
CA ALA A 118 15.08 2.33 -1.83
C ALA A 118 14.19 1.44 -0.95
N ASP A 119 14.75 0.83 0.11
CA ASP A 119 14.02 0.09 1.12
C ASP A 119 13.29 1.06 2.06
N VAL A 120 12.09 1.48 1.66
CA VAL A 120 11.15 2.02 2.64
C VAL A 120 10.74 0.85 3.54
N SER A 121 11.15 0.89 4.80
CA SER A 121 10.68 -0.08 5.79
C SER A 121 9.19 0.18 6.01
N CYS A 122 8.36 -0.71 5.50
CA CYS A 122 6.95 -0.75 5.84
C CYS A 122 6.80 -1.36 7.25
N VAL A 123 5.69 -1.09 7.93
CA VAL A 123 5.43 -1.73 9.23
C VAL A 123 5.46 -3.26 9.06
N ASP A 124 6.22 -3.98 9.86
CA ASP A 124 6.12 -5.43 9.86
C ASP A 124 4.93 -5.83 10.76
N ARG A 125 3.92 -6.48 10.16
CA ARG A 125 2.72 -6.93 10.90
C ARG A 125 3.03 -7.99 11.95
N ARG A 126 4.19 -8.66 11.88
CA ARG A 126 4.64 -9.68 12.85
C ARG A 126 5.59 -9.09 13.88
N ASP A 127 6.29 -8.02 13.53
CA ASP A 127 7.25 -7.33 14.38
C ASP A 127 6.98 -5.83 14.37
N LEU A 128 6.36 -5.30 15.42
CA LEU A 128 6.13 -3.86 15.59
C LEU A 128 7.44 -3.06 15.72
N THR A 129 8.59 -3.74 15.76
CA THR A 129 9.89 -3.09 15.75
C THR A 129 10.23 -2.64 14.33
N ILE A 130 9.86 -1.41 14.00
CA ILE A 130 10.21 -0.75 12.73
C ILE A 130 11.75 -0.69 12.61
N GLN A 131 12.32 -1.53 11.74
CA GLN A 131 13.74 -1.55 11.40
C GLN A 131 13.89 -1.47 9.88
N PRO A 132 14.61 -0.46 9.34
CA PRO A 132 15.19 0.71 10.00
C PRO A 132 14.15 1.68 10.59
N ALA A 133 14.50 2.36 11.67
CA ALA A 133 13.67 3.40 12.27
C ALA A 133 13.32 4.45 11.21
N ASN A 134 12.02 4.69 11.00
CA ASN A 134 11.57 5.78 10.14
C ASN A 134 12.11 7.09 10.69
N GLU A 135 12.77 7.86 9.84
CA GLU A 135 13.29 9.15 10.21
C GLU A 135 12.24 10.20 9.88
N PHE A 136 11.99 11.13 10.80
CA PHE A 136 11.14 12.28 10.52
C PHE A 136 11.92 13.57 10.74
N ARG A 137 12.58 14.05 9.69
CA ARG A 137 13.29 15.33 9.67
C ARG A 137 12.67 16.26 8.65
N GLN A 138 11.96 17.26 9.16
CA GLN A 138 11.33 18.29 8.33
C GLN A 138 12.34 19.17 7.58
N GLY A 139 13.58 19.30 8.07
CA GLY A 139 14.59 20.18 7.48
C GLY A 139 14.38 21.67 7.77
N GLN A 140 15.30 22.49 7.26
CA GLN A 140 15.33 23.95 7.38
C GLN A 140 14.89 24.64 6.08
N ASN A 141 14.93 25.98 6.05
CA ASN A 141 14.61 26.75 4.84
C ASN A 141 15.56 26.35 3.71
N ASN A 142 15.02 26.16 2.51
CA ASN A 142 15.82 25.81 1.33
C ASN A 142 16.50 24.43 1.38
N ASP A 143 16.16 23.59 2.36
CA ASP A 143 16.57 22.19 2.37
C ASP A 143 15.74 21.40 1.35
N LEU A 144 16.43 20.51 0.63
CA LEU A 144 15.79 19.53 -0.25
C LEU A 144 15.36 18.34 0.61
N VAL A 145 14.08 17.99 0.59
CA VAL A 145 13.49 16.97 1.45
C VAL A 145 12.80 15.92 0.58
N VAL A 146 12.98 14.65 0.96
CA VAL A 146 12.23 13.53 0.40
C VAL A 146 11.29 12.97 1.44
N ILE A 147 10.03 12.81 1.06
CA ILE A 147 9.05 12.06 1.82
C ILE A 147 8.76 10.76 1.11
N ARG A 148 8.66 9.68 1.87
CA ARG A 148 8.23 8.36 1.41
C ARG A 148 7.24 7.81 2.39
N VAL A 149 6.18 7.23 1.86
CA VAL A 149 5.18 6.56 2.66
C VAL A 149 5.03 5.14 2.17
N CYS A 150 4.90 4.20 3.10
CA CYS A 150 4.54 2.84 2.78
C CYS A 150 3.26 2.45 3.52
N ALA A 151 2.31 1.88 2.79
CA ALA A 151 1.14 1.23 3.34
C ALA A 151 1.11 -0.23 2.94
N ILE A 152 0.68 -1.10 3.85
CA ILE A 152 0.42 -2.51 3.55
C ILE A 152 -1.06 -2.70 3.28
N VAL A 153 -1.39 -3.24 2.10
CA VAL A 153 -2.77 -3.54 1.72
C VAL A 153 -2.97 -5.02 1.46
N ASP A 154 -4.13 -5.52 1.88
CA ASP A 154 -4.51 -6.90 1.61
C ASP A 154 -5.22 -7.07 0.27
N ARG A 155 -5.05 -8.27 -0.28
CA ARG A 155 -5.81 -8.76 -1.44
C ARG A 155 -7.27 -8.92 -1.05
N LEU A 156 -8.16 -8.60 -1.99
CA LEU A 156 -9.59 -8.83 -1.79
C LEU A 156 -9.92 -10.31 -1.91
N LEU A 157 -9.19 -11.04 -2.75
CA LEU A 157 -9.48 -12.44 -3.05
C LEU A 157 -8.23 -13.31 -2.88
N PRO A 158 -8.31 -14.46 -2.18
CA PRO A 158 -7.16 -15.30 -1.88
C PRO A 158 -6.67 -16.11 -3.09
N PHE A 159 -7.45 -16.19 -4.16
CA PHE A 159 -7.18 -17.06 -5.32
C PHE A 159 -6.35 -16.38 -6.42
N SER A 160 -6.32 -15.05 -6.45
CA SER A 160 -5.56 -14.27 -7.43
C SER A 160 -4.12 -14.06 -6.95
N GLY A 161 -3.33 -15.14 -7.05
CA GLY A 161 -1.87 -15.02 -7.10
C GLY A 161 -1.39 -14.25 -8.34
N PHE A 162 -2.28 -14.07 -9.33
CA PHE A 162 -2.09 -13.39 -10.62
C PHE A 162 -2.17 -11.86 -10.54
N GLY A 163 -1.58 -11.27 -9.50
CA GLY A 163 -1.49 -9.83 -9.30
C GLY A 163 -0.14 -9.25 -9.71
N LEU A 164 -0.06 -7.92 -9.74
CA LEU A 164 1.17 -7.14 -9.91
C LEU A 164 2.34 -7.71 -9.05
N ASN A 165 3.56 -7.69 -9.58
CA ASN A 165 4.79 -8.15 -8.92
C ASN A 165 5.25 -7.16 -7.83
N LEU A 166 4.37 -6.84 -6.88
CA LEU A 166 4.68 -6.02 -5.73
C LEU A 166 5.39 -6.86 -4.67
N VAL A 167 6.24 -6.18 -3.89
CA VAL A 167 6.88 -6.76 -2.71
C VAL A 167 5.79 -7.18 -1.72
N ARG A 168 5.92 -8.41 -1.23
CA ARG A 168 4.98 -9.03 -0.30
C ARG A 168 5.60 -9.06 1.09
N ASP A 169 4.78 -8.84 2.10
CA ASP A 169 5.17 -9.13 3.47
C ASP A 169 5.03 -10.65 3.74
N ASP A 170 5.53 -11.06 4.90
CA ASP A 170 5.43 -12.45 5.37
C ASP A 170 3.98 -12.88 5.72
N THR A 171 3.03 -11.94 5.75
CA THR A 171 1.60 -12.19 5.96
C THR A 171 0.81 -12.34 4.65
N GLY A 172 1.43 -12.04 3.51
CA GLY A 172 0.84 -12.07 2.17
C GLY A 172 0.26 -10.73 1.68
N GLY A 173 0.36 -9.67 2.49
CA GLY A 173 0.01 -8.29 2.16
C GLY A 173 0.94 -7.69 1.10
N LEU A 174 0.46 -6.66 0.41
CA LEU A 174 1.16 -5.97 -0.67
C LEU A 174 1.66 -4.62 -0.18
N HIS A 175 2.93 -4.31 -0.42
CA HIS A 175 3.50 -3.00 -0.11
C HIS A 175 3.14 -2.01 -1.22
N ILE A 176 2.42 -0.95 -0.88
CA ILE A 176 2.21 0.21 -1.74
C ILE A 176 3.06 1.34 -1.18
N VAL A 177 3.94 1.88 -2.03
CA VAL A 177 4.85 2.96 -1.67
C VAL A 177 4.54 4.17 -2.53
N ALA A 178 4.48 5.34 -1.92
CA ALA A 178 4.44 6.62 -2.61
C ALA A 178 5.60 7.50 -2.11
N SER A 179 6.19 8.29 -3.00
CA SER A 179 7.33 9.14 -2.66
C SER A 179 7.25 10.46 -3.39
N SER A 180 7.62 11.55 -2.73
CA SER A 180 7.67 12.88 -3.31
C SER A 180 8.89 13.63 -2.79
N VAL A 181 9.41 14.55 -3.61
CA VAL A 181 10.56 15.38 -3.28
C VAL A 181 10.14 16.83 -3.37
N PHE A 182 10.53 17.63 -2.38
CA PHE A 182 10.21 19.03 -2.32
C PHE A 182 11.29 19.85 -1.63
N VAL A 183 11.22 21.17 -1.79
CA VAL A 183 12.07 22.12 -1.08
C VAL A 183 11.19 22.90 -0.11
N ASN A 184 11.69 23.10 1.10
CA ASN A 184 11.01 23.94 2.09
C ASN A 184 11.05 25.41 1.68
N GLU A 185 9.89 26.05 1.71
CA GLU A 185 9.78 27.48 1.43
C GLU A 185 10.49 28.30 2.53
N PRO A 186 11.13 29.43 2.17
CA PRO A 186 11.61 30.39 3.15
C PRO A 186 10.43 31.05 3.85
N GLN A 187 10.53 31.23 5.17
CA GLN A 187 9.54 31.92 5.99
C GLN A 187 9.73 33.44 5.98
#